data_AF-A0A7J4E409-F1
#
_entry.id   AF-A0A7J4E409-F1
#
_cell.length_a   1.000
_cell.length_b   1.000
_cell.length_c   1.000
_cell.angle_alpha   90.00
_cell.angle_beta   90.00
_cell.angle_gamma   90.00
#
_symmetry.space_group_name_H-M   'P 1'
#
loop_
_entity.id
_entity.type
_entity.pdbx_description
1 polymer ?
#
loop_
_entity_poly.entity_id
_entity_poly.type
_entity_poly.pdbx_seq_one_letter_code
_entity_poly.pdbx_strand_id
1 'polypeptide(L)'
;MAIGKIVKEIPKSLWELTSEKLIDLILNSPNADKMPSDLAKTILYYWQRDQLKTEAGLERLLEASLIVDPEATTKIMEDLGLRELIVAIKEATK
;
A
#
# COMPACT_ATOMS: atom_id res chain seq x y z
N MET A 1 -9.35 -4.31 -7.91
CA MET A 1 -10.63 -4.98 -7.55
C MET A 1 -10.55 -5.80 -6.26
N ALA A 2 -9.44 -6.50 -5.97
CA ALA A 2 -9.20 -7.10 -4.64
C ALA A 2 -8.58 -6.08 -3.65
N ILE A 3 -7.56 -5.34 -4.08
CA ILE A 3 -6.83 -4.36 -3.23
C ILE A 3 -7.76 -3.26 -2.70
N GLY A 4 -8.60 -2.64 -3.53
CA GLY A 4 -9.59 -1.67 -3.05
C GLY A 4 -10.58 -2.20 -2.00
N LYS A 5 -10.86 -3.52 -1.94
CA LYS A 5 -11.65 -4.10 -0.85
C LYS A 5 -10.85 -4.16 0.45
N ILE A 6 -9.58 -4.53 0.37
CA ILE A 6 -8.67 -4.60 1.52
C ILE A 6 -8.52 -3.22 2.17
N VAL A 7 -8.36 -2.16 1.37
CA VAL A 7 -8.21 -0.78 1.88
C VAL A 7 -9.46 -0.31 2.63
N LYS A 8 -10.65 -0.71 2.19
CA LYS A 8 -11.93 -0.35 2.86
C LYS A 8 -12.05 -0.94 4.26
N GLU A 9 -11.42 -2.07 4.51
CA GLU A 9 -11.40 -2.72 5.82
C GLU A 9 -10.36 -2.09 6.76
N ILE A 10 -9.46 -1.24 6.26
CA ILE A 10 -8.51 -0.50 7.11
C ILE A 10 -9.29 0.60 7.85
N PRO A 11 -9.26 0.63 9.19
CA PRO A 11 -9.85 1.72 9.96
C PRO A 11 -9.31 3.09 9.52
N LYS A 12 -10.19 4.07 9.34
CA LYS A 12 -9.79 5.43 8.92
C LYS A 12 -8.76 6.08 9.86
N SER A 13 -8.78 5.73 11.14
CA SER A 13 -7.78 6.19 12.12
C SER A 13 -6.36 5.73 11.82
N LEU A 14 -6.20 4.66 11.02
CA LEU A 14 -4.91 4.11 10.61
C LEU A 14 -4.49 4.57 9.21
N TRP A 15 -5.33 5.28 8.45
CA TRP A 15 -5.03 5.62 7.05
C TRP A 15 -3.76 6.45 6.90
N GLU A 16 -3.56 7.44 7.78
CA GLU A 16 -2.35 8.26 7.79
C GLU A 16 -1.10 7.41 8.07
N LEU A 17 -1.12 6.65 9.15
CA LEU A 17 0.00 5.79 9.55
C LEU A 17 0.31 4.71 8.51
N THR A 18 -0.72 4.10 7.93
CA THR A 18 -0.56 3.12 6.84
C THR A 18 0.06 3.79 5.62
N SER A 19 -0.42 4.97 5.21
CA SER A 19 0.14 5.70 4.08
C SER A 19 1.62 6.00 4.30
N GLU A 20 2.00 6.50 5.46
CA GLU A 20 3.40 6.81 5.81
C GLU A 20 4.28 5.57 5.74
N LYS A 21 3.88 4.47 6.37
CA LYS A 21 4.66 3.22 6.35
C LYS A 21 4.82 2.63 4.95
N LEU A 22 3.79 2.72 4.11
CA LEU A 22 3.86 2.23 2.73
C LEU A 22 4.75 3.12 1.86
N ILE A 23 4.72 4.45 2.06
CA ILE A 23 5.64 5.37 1.39
C ILE A 23 7.08 5.06 1.78
N ASP A 24 7.36 4.91 3.07
CA ASP A 24 8.70 4.58 3.56
C ASP A 24 9.19 3.25 2.99
N LEU A 25 8.33 2.24 2.93
CA LEU A 25 8.66 0.96 2.29
C LEU A 25 9.05 1.15 0.82
N ILE A 26 8.21 1.85 0.06
CA ILE A 26 8.39 2.05 -1.38
C ILE A 26 9.69 2.78 -1.68
N LEU A 27 9.97 3.87 -0.96
CA LEU A 27 11.15 4.71 -1.20
C LEU A 27 12.46 4.02 -0.83
N ASN A 28 12.43 3.13 0.17
CA ASN A 28 13.62 2.46 0.68
C ASN A 28 13.78 1.02 0.16
N SER A 29 12.85 0.53 -0.67
CA SER A 29 12.93 -0.83 -1.19
C SER A 29 14.05 -0.95 -2.23
N PRO A 30 14.92 -1.97 -2.13
CA PRO A 30 15.92 -2.26 -3.16
C PRO A 30 15.29 -2.71 -4.49
N ASN A 31 13.99 -3.01 -4.49
CA ASN A 31 13.20 -3.46 -5.64
C ASN A 31 12.31 -2.34 -6.21
N ALA A 32 12.56 -1.07 -5.87
CA ALA A 32 11.74 0.05 -6.35
C ALA A 32 11.70 0.15 -7.89
N ASP A 33 12.73 -0.37 -8.57
CA ASP A 33 12.83 -0.50 -10.02
C ASP A 33 11.79 -1.46 -10.64
N LYS A 34 11.24 -2.40 -9.85
CA LYS A 34 10.14 -3.29 -10.28
C LYS A 34 8.80 -2.57 -10.40
N MET A 35 8.68 -1.36 -9.85
CA MET A 35 7.45 -0.59 -9.92
C MET A 35 7.20 -0.08 -11.34
N PRO A 36 6.03 -0.37 -11.95
CA PRO A 36 5.67 0.18 -13.24
C PRO A 36 5.66 1.72 -13.22
N SER A 37 6.23 2.35 -14.25
CA SER A 37 6.35 3.81 -14.29
C SER A 37 5.00 4.53 -14.20
N ASP A 38 3.92 3.94 -14.74
CA ASP A 38 2.59 4.55 -14.67
C ASP A 38 1.99 4.50 -13.27
N LEU A 39 2.30 3.46 -12.49
CA LEU A 39 1.94 3.39 -11.08
C LEU A 39 2.70 4.44 -10.27
N ALA A 40 4.01 4.58 -10.50
CA ALA A 40 4.82 5.62 -9.87
C ALA A 40 4.30 7.03 -10.19
N LYS A 41 3.98 7.32 -11.46
CA LYS A 41 3.36 8.61 -11.86
C LYS A 41 2.03 8.84 -11.17
N THR A 42 1.20 7.81 -11.02
CA THR A 42 -0.09 7.91 -10.33
C THR A 42 0.08 8.24 -8.85
N ILE A 43 1.05 7.61 -8.17
CA ILE A 43 1.37 7.90 -6.77
C ILE A 43 1.86 9.35 -6.63
N LEU A 44 2.75 9.82 -7.52
CA LEU A 44 3.21 11.22 -7.53
C LEU A 44 2.06 12.20 -7.77
N TYR A 45 1.13 11.87 -8.67
CA TYR A 45 -0.06 12.68 -8.94
C TYR A 45 -0.93 12.85 -7.69
N TYR A 46 -1.14 11.77 -6.93
CA TYR A 46 -1.87 11.81 -5.67
C TYR A 46 -1.09 12.51 -4.55
N TRP A 47 0.23 12.33 -4.48
CA TRP A 47 1.08 13.04 -3.53
C TRP A 47 0.92 14.55 -3.66
N GLN A 48 1.04 15.08 -4.88
CA GLN A 48 0.94 16.52 -5.17
C GLN A 48 -0.40 17.15 -4.76
N ARG A 49 -1.43 16.33 -4.51
CA ARG A 49 -2.79 16.75 -4.15
C ARG A 49 -3.18 16.35 -2.73
N ASP A 50 -2.22 15.87 -1.94
CA ASP A 50 -2.45 15.35 -0.58
C ASP A 50 -3.50 14.21 -0.53
N GLN A 51 -3.55 13.39 -1.58
CA GLN A 51 -4.55 12.33 -1.74
C GLN A 51 -4.03 10.93 -1.36
N LEU A 52 -2.79 10.80 -0.87
CA LEU A 52 -2.23 9.50 -0.48
C LEU A 52 -2.92 8.89 0.74
N LYS A 53 -3.48 9.74 1.62
CA LYS A 53 -4.26 9.33 2.80
C LYS A 53 -5.74 9.10 2.49
N THR A 54 -6.09 8.86 1.23
CA THR A 54 -7.46 8.52 0.80
C THR A 54 -7.55 7.05 0.42
N GLU A 55 -8.77 6.51 0.29
CA GLU A 55 -8.97 5.14 -0.18
C GLU A 55 -8.25 4.87 -1.51
N ALA A 56 -8.38 5.77 -2.48
CA ALA A 56 -7.74 5.64 -3.79
C ALA A 56 -6.20 5.76 -3.71
N GLY A 57 -5.69 6.63 -2.83
CA GLY A 57 -4.26 6.78 -2.58
C GLY A 57 -3.65 5.54 -1.94
N LEU A 58 -4.29 5.05 -0.87
CA LEU A 58 -3.90 3.82 -0.18
C LEU A 58 -3.97 2.60 -1.07
N GLU A 59 -4.96 2.50 -1.98
CA GLU A 59 -5.01 1.41 -2.96
C GLU A 59 -3.77 1.39 -3.84
N ARG A 60 -3.30 2.56 -4.32
CA ARG A 60 -2.09 2.63 -5.14
C ARG A 60 -0.81 2.39 -4.35
N LEU A 61 -0.74 2.89 -3.12
CA LEU A 61 0.40 2.61 -2.25
C LEU A 61 0.49 1.12 -1.91
N LEU A 62 -0.64 0.46 -1.62
CA LEU A 62 -0.68 -0.96 -1.33
C LEU A 62 -0.34 -1.81 -2.57
N GLU A 63 -0.85 -1.43 -3.74
CA GLU A 63 -0.48 -2.07 -5.00
C GLU A 63 1.04 -1.97 -5.26
N ALA A 64 1.61 -0.77 -5.10
CA ALA A 64 3.03 -0.54 -5.26
C ALA A 64 3.88 -1.30 -4.23
N SER A 65 3.46 -1.30 -2.97
CA SER A 65 4.19 -1.95 -1.88
C SER A 65 4.25 -3.47 -2.10
N LEU A 66 3.16 -4.08 -2.58
CA LEU A 66 3.10 -5.51 -2.90
C LEU A 66 3.98 -5.88 -4.10
N ILE A 67 4.21 -4.97 -5.04
CA ILE A 67 5.10 -5.21 -6.18
C ILE A 67 6.58 -5.18 -5.74
N VAL A 68 6.95 -4.19 -4.92
CA VAL A 68 8.35 -3.98 -4.52
C VAL A 68 8.76 -4.93 -3.39
N ASP A 69 7.89 -5.15 -2.41
CA ASP A 69 8.17 -6.02 -1.27
C ASP A 69 6.87 -6.53 -0.61
N PRO A 70 6.32 -7.66 -1.08
CA PRO A 70 5.12 -8.26 -0.51
C PRO A 70 5.32 -8.69 0.95
N GLU A 71 6.50 -9.21 1.31
CA GLU A 71 6.78 -9.71 2.66
C GLU A 71 6.76 -8.56 3.66
N ALA A 72 7.50 -7.49 3.39
CA ALA A 72 7.53 -6.32 4.25
C ALA A 72 6.17 -5.59 4.27
N THR A 73 5.42 -5.60 3.17
CA THR A 73 4.03 -5.10 3.17
C THR A 73 3.16 -5.88 4.15
N THR A 74 3.21 -7.22 4.14
CA THR A 74 2.42 -8.03 5.09
C THR A 74 2.85 -7.80 6.54
N LYS A 75 4.15 -7.57 6.78
CA LYS A 75 4.67 -7.22 8.10
C LYS A 75 4.12 -5.88 8.61
N ILE A 76 4.07 -4.85 7.75
CA ILE A 76 3.44 -3.56 8.11
C ILE A 76 1.98 -3.77 8.54
N MET A 77 1.23 -4.59 7.81
CA MET A 77 -0.16 -4.89 8.17
C MET A 77 -0.27 -5.63 9.50
N GLU A 78 0.65 -6.56 9.78
CA GLU A 78 0.73 -7.23 11.07
C GLU A 78 1.03 -6.26 12.21
N ASP A 79 2.03 -5.38 12.04
CA ASP A 79 2.45 -4.39 13.03
C ASP A 79 1.34 -3.37 13.34
N LEU A 80 0.45 -3.12 12.38
CA LEU A 80 -0.74 -2.28 12.52
C LEU A 80 -1.95 -3.02 13.13
N GLY A 81 -1.80 -4.31 13.43
CA GLY A 81 -2.87 -5.14 13.98
C GLY A 81 -3.89 -5.63 12.95
N LEU A 82 -3.62 -5.47 11.65
CA LEU A 82 -4.52 -5.80 10.54
C LEU A 82 -4.33 -7.23 10.04
N ARG A 83 -4.19 -8.19 10.97
CA ARG A 83 -3.85 -9.59 10.66
C ARG A 83 -4.88 -10.27 9.76
N GLU A 84 -6.15 -9.92 9.89
CA GLU A 84 -7.24 -10.44 9.07
C GLU A 84 -7.06 -10.05 7.59
N LEU A 85 -6.45 -8.89 7.31
CA LEU A 85 -6.19 -8.43 5.95
C LEU A 85 -5.03 -9.16 5.28
N ILE A 86 -4.12 -9.76 6.05
CA ILE A 86 -2.96 -10.50 5.51
C ILE A 86 -3.41 -11.68 4.66
N VAL A 87 -4.50 -12.36 5.05
CA VAL A 87 -5.06 -13.48 4.27
C VAL A 87 -5.55 -12.97 2.91
N ALA A 88 -6.33 -11.89 2.90
CA ALA A 88 -6.84 -11.28 1.68
C ALA A 88 -5.71 -10.74 0.78
N ILE A 89 -4.65 -10.19 1.36
CA ILE A 89 -3.45 -9.74 0.63
C ILE A 89 -2.77 -10.94 -0.05
N LYS A 90 -2.53 -12.03 0.68
CA LYS A 90 -1.87 -13.23 0.14
C LYS A 90 -2.66 -13.88 -0.99
N GLU A 91 -3.99 -13.84 -0.91
CA GLU A 91 -4.86 -14.31 -2.00
C GLU A 91 -4.82 -13.38 -3.22
N ALA A 92 -4.70 -12.06 -3.01
CA ALA A 92 -4.62 -11.08 -4.10
C ALA A 92 -3.26 -11.08 -4.84
N THR A 93 -2.21 -11.62 -4.23
CA THR A 93 -0.86 -11.74 -4.81
C THR A 93 -0.56 -13.11 -5.43
N LYS A 94 -1.48 -14.08 -5.32
CA LYS A 94 -1.38 -15.41 -5.92
C LYS A 94 -1.78 -15.38 -7.39
#